data_AF-A0A1H4GI22-F1
#
_entry.id   AF-A0A1H4GI22-F1
#
_cell.length_a   1.000
_cell.length_b   1.000
_cell.length_c   1.000
_cell.angle_alpha   90.00
_cell.angle_beta   90.00
_cell.angle_gamma   90.00
#
_symmetry.space_group_name_H-M   'P 1'
#
loop_
_entity.id
_entity.type
_entity.pdbx_description
1 polymer ?
#
loop_
_entity_poly.entity_id
_entity_poly.type
_entity_poly.pdbx_seq_one_letter_code
_entity_poly.pdbx_strand_id
1 'polypeptide(L)'
;MFVIYIGCINDIYSHAFSGEWLMIVCICKRVSDRQIRQMVDEGTSSLRDIRKATGLGTQCGKCVCETRDILRELNGQDSNPLRDLAALAYELPSTATA
;
A
#
# COMPACT_ATOMS: atom_id res chain seq x y z
N MET A 1 19.67 -7.23 -32.53
CA MET A 1 20.50 -7.13 -31.30
C MET A 1 20.39 -5.78 -30.59
N PHE A 2 20.12 -4.66 -31.27
CA PHE A 2 19.96 -3.33 -30.64
C PHE A 2 18.60 -3.08 -29.94
N VAL A 3 17.54 -3.83 -30.29
CA VAL A 3 16.18 -3.61 -29.76
C VAL A 3 15.98 -4.14 -28.34
N ILE A 4 16.85 -5.04 -27.86
CA ILE A 4 16.78 -5.59 -26.49
C ILE A 4 17.29 -4.56 -25.46
N TYR A 5 18.18 -3.65 -25.87
CA TYR A 5 18.79 -2.68 -24.95
C TYR A 5 17.86 -1.49 -24.62
N ILE A 6 16.99 -1.08 -25.55
CA ILE A 6 15.98 -0.03 -25.29
C ILE A 6 14.78 -0.59 -24.51
N GLY A 7 14.43 -1.87 -24.70
CA GLY A 7 13.39 -2.56 -23.93
C GLY A 7 13.74 -2.68 -22.45
N CYS A 8 14.96 -3.15 -22.11
CA CYS A 8 15.38 -3.25 -20.71
C CYS A 8 15.50 -1.89 -20.00
N ILE A 9 15.85 -0.82 -20.70
CA ILE A 9 15.90 0.52 -20.09
C ILE A 9 14.47 1.04 -19.80
N ASN A 10 13.51 0.86 -20.73
CA ASN A 10 12.13 1.28 -20.50
C ASN A 10 11.41 0.48 -19.39
N ASP A 11 11.70 -0.82 -19.23
CA ASP A 11 11.21 -1.62 -18.09
C ASP A 11 11.78 -1.13 -16.75
N ILE A 12 13.06 -0.77 -16.70
CA ILE A 12 13.69 -0.18 -15.50
C ILE A 12 13.05 1.18 -15.17
N TYR A 13 12.73 2.01 -16.16
CA TYR A 13 12.04 3.29 -15.95
C TYR A 13 10.58 3.14 -15.53
N SER A 14 9.87 2.10 -15.99
CA SER A 14 8.49 1.83 -15.56
C SER A 14 8.42 1.29 -14.11
N HIS A 15 9.41 0.53 -13.65
CA HIS A 15 9.49 0.06 -12.26
C HIS A 15 10.03 1.11 -11.27
N ALA A 16 10.80 2.09 -11.74
CA ALA A 16 11.40 3.13 -10.89
C ALA A 16 10.49 4.35 -10.64
N PHE A 17 9.43 4.56 -11.45
CA PHE A 17 8.48 5.68 -11.28
C PHE A 17 7.31 5.38 -10.32
N SER A 18 7.12 4.12 -9.92
CA SER A 18 6.26 3.80 -8.78
C SER A 18 7.01 4.15 -7.51
N GLY A 19 6.94 5.42 -7.10
CA GLY A 19 7.38 5.90 -5.79
C GLY A 19 6.69 5.13 -4.67
N GLU A 20 7.19 3.93 -4.36
CA GLU A 20 6.85 3.17 -3.18
C GLU A 20 7.49 3.90 -2.00
N TRP A 21 6.75 4.85 -1.44
CA TRP A 21 7.13 5.52 -0.21
C TRP A 21 7.17 4.50 0.93
N LEU A 22 8.35 3.94 1.15
CA LEU A 22 8.69 3.08 2.27
C LEU A 22 8.69 3.92 3.55
N MET A 23 7.53 4.08 4.18
CA MET A 23 7.45 4.69 5.50
C MET A 23 7.82 3.66 6.58
N ILE A 24 8.76 4.01 7.47
CA ILE A 24 9.06 3.20 8.66
C ILE A 24 8.15 3.66 9.80
N VAL A 25 7.22 2.79 10.19
CA VAL A 25 6.27 3.03 11.29
C VAL A 25 6.93 2.74 12.64
N CYS A 26 7.77 1.71 12.72
CA CYS A 26 8.48 1.35 13.95
C CYS A 26 10.00 1.34 13.75
N ILE A 27 10.69 2.32 14.31
CA ILE A 27 12.17 2.40 14.26
C ILE A 27 12.81 1.29 15.10
N CYS A 28 12.26 1.03 16.28
CA CYS A 28 12.72 0.02 17.25
C CYS A 28 12.84 -1.39 16.67
N LYS A 29 11.86 -1.77 15.85
CA LYS A 29 11.73 -3.11 15.27
C LYS A 29 11.91 -3.13 13.76
N ARG A 30 12.24 -1.97 13.16
CA ARG A 30 12.39 -1.76 11.72
C ARG A 30 11.17 -2.27 10.94
N VAL A 31 9.98 -1.87 11.38
CA VAL A 31 8.71 -2.23 10.73
C VAL A 31 8.27 -1.10 9.83
N SER A 32 8.05 -1.42 8.55
CA SER A 32 7.54 -0.49 7.54
C SER A 32 6.02 -0.59 7.37
N ASP A 33 5.42 0.49 6.84
CA ASP A 33 4.00 0.54 6.47
C ASP A 33 3.67 -0.55 5.45
N ARG A 34 4.57 -0.81 4.48
CA ARG A 34 4.41 -1.90 3.51
C ARG A 34 4.28 -3.27 4.18
N GLN A 35 5.10 -3.56 5.19
CA GLN A 35 5.01 -4.82 5.93
C GLN A 35 3.68 -4.92 6.69
N ILE A 36 3.20 -3.81 7.25
CA ILE A 36 1.89 -3.74 7.91
C ILE A 36 0.77 -4.04 6.92
N ARG A 37 0.77 -3.39 5.75
CA ARG A 37 -0.23 -3.62 4.69
C ARG A 37 -0.21 -5.06 4.18
N GLN A 38 0.98 -5.61 3.91
CA GLN A 38 1.12 -6.99 3.46
C GLN A 38 0.54 -7.98 4.49
N MET A 39 0.79 -7.79 5.79
CA MET A 39 0.20 -8.66 6.81
C MET A 39 -1.32 -8.55 6.86
N VAL A 40 -1.87 -7.35 6.62
CA VAL A 40 -3.33 -7.15 6.52
C VAL A 40 -3.90 -7.88 5.31
N ASP A 41 -3.24 -7.79 4.15
CA ASP A 41 -3.61 -8.52 2.93
C ASP A 41 -3.55 -10.05 3.13
N GLU A 42 -2.59 -10.52 3.94
CA GLU A 42 -2.47 -11.93 4.37
C GLU A 42 -3.56 -12.35 5.40
N GLY A 43 -4.44 -11.42 5.83
CA GLY A 43 -5.57 -11.68 6.71
C GLY A 43 -5.41 -11.17 8.15
N THR A 44 -4.33 -10.44 8.45
CA THR A 44 -4.07 -9.91 9.80
C THR A 44 -4.78 -8.58 10.02
N SER A 45 -5.97 -8.58 10.62
CA SER A 45 -6.76 -7.34 10.81
C SER A 45 -6.58 -6.65 12.17
N SER A 46 -5.78 -7.20 13.08
CA SER A 46 -5.66 -6.71 14.46
C SER A 46 -4.25 -6.27 14.83
N LEU A 47 -4.14 -5.15 15.59
CA LEU A 47 -2.87 -4.67 16.15
C LEU A 47 -2.19 -5.75 17.01
N ARG A 48 -2.97 -6.61 17.68
CA ARG A 48 -2.45 -7.68 18.53
C ARG A 48 -1.65 -8.69 17.72
N ASP A 49 -2.16 -9.05 16.54
CA ASP A 49 -1.55 -10.07 15.70
C ASP A 49 -0.33 -9.50 14.97
N ILE A 50 -0.41 -8.26 14.47
CA ILE A 50 0.75 -7.54 13.91
C ILE A 50 1.86 -7.40 14.97
N ARG A 51 1.51 -7.07 16.22
CA ARG A 51 2.47 -7.01 17.33
C ARG A 51 3.09 -8.37 17.63
N LYS A 52 2.34 -9.47 17.55
CA LYS A 52 2.90 -10.82 17.74
C LYS A 52 3.86 -11.21 16.62
N ALA A 53 3.52 -10.87 15.38
CA ALA A 53 4.33 -11.19 14.21
C ALA A 53 5.63 -10.36 14.13
N THR A 54 5.56 -9.05 14.43
CA THR A 54 6.69 -8.12 14.23
C THR A 54 7.38 -7.66 15.51
N GLY A 55 6.72 -7.81 16.66
CA GLY A 55 7.18 -7.24 17.93
C GLY A 55 7.03 -5.72 18.03
N LEU A 56 6.32 -5.05 17.12
CA LEU A 56 6.15 -3.59 17.19
C LEU A 56 5.47 -3.17 18.51
N GLY A 57 5.85 -2.01 19.04
CA GLY A 57 5.27 -1.50 20.29
C GLY A 57 5.72 -2.22 21.57
N THR A 58 6.65 -3.19 21.50
CA THR A 58 7.21 -3.85 22.70
C THR A 58 8.45 -3.16 23.28
N GLN A 59 8.95 -2.09 22.64
CA GLN A 59 10.06 -1.29 23.16
C GLN A 59 9.55 0.06 23.66
N CYS A 60 9.58 1.11 22.83
CA CYS A 60 9.20 2.47 23.25
C CYS A 60 7.70 2.78 23.14
N GLY A 61 6.92 1.93 22.46
CA GLY A 61 5.47 2.11 22.30
C GLY A 61 5.01 3.23 21.34
N LYS A 62 5.89 4.11 20.86
CA LYS A 62 5.51 5.30 20.07
C LYS A 62 4.74 5.01 18.77
N CYS A 63 5.10 3.90 18.12
CA CYS A 63 4.48 3.45 16.86
C CYS A 63 3.04 2.90 17.02
N VAL A 64 2.55 2.68 18.25
CA VAL A 64 1.27 2.00 18.50
C VAL A 64 0.07 2.82 18.02
N CYS A 65 0.08 4.14 18.26
CA CYS A 65 -0.99 5.02 17.78
C CYS A 65 -1.03 5.03 16.25
N GLU A 66 0.12 5.29 15.62
CA GLU A 66 0.29 5.32 14.17
C GLU A 66 -0.17 4.00 13.52
N THR A 67 0.28 2.86 14.04
CA THR A 67 -0.11 1.54 13.50
C THR A 67 -1.61 1.29 13.61
N ARG A 68 -2.24 1.76 14.70
CA ARG A 68 -3.68 1.63 14.87
C ARG A 68 -4.46 2.50 13.88
N ASP A 69 -3.95 3.68 13.57
CA ASP A 69 -4.60 4.58 12.62
C ASP A 69 -4.45 4.03 11.19
N ILE A 70 -3.27 3.50 10.82
CA ILE A 70 -3.08 2.73 9.58
C ILE A 70 -4.07 1.56 9.49
N LEU A 71 -4.22 0.77 10.56
CA LEU A 71 -5.18 -0.34 10.57
C LEU A 71 -6.64 0.14 10.41
N ARG A 72 -6.99 1.30 10.94
CA ARG A 72 -8.33 1.89 10.75
C ARG A 72 -8.53 2.37 9.33
N GLU A 73 -7.51 2.95 8.70
CA GLU A 73 -7.57 3.34 7.29
C GLU A 73 -7.72 2.12 6.37
N LEU A 74 -7.01 1.03 6.68
CA LEU A 74 -7.07 -0.22 5.91
C LEU A 74 -8.38 -0.97 6.10
N ASN A 75 -8.87 -1.06 7.35
CA ASN A 75 -10.14 -1.71 7.66
C ASN A 75 -11.37 -0.79 7.39
N GLY A 76 -11.14 0.50 7.14
CA GLY A 76 -12.16 1.55 7.01
C GLY A 76 -12.33 2.11 5.60
N GLN A 77 -11.81 1.43 4.58
CA GLN A 77 -12.36 1.54 3.23
C GLN A 77 -13.62 0.66 3.25
N ASP A 78 -14.83 1.20 3.41
CA ASP A 78 -15.46 2.14 2.48
C ASP A 78 -16.19 3.31 3.17
N SER A 79 -15.64 4.53 3.10
CA SER A 79 -16.48 5.75 3.22
C SER A 79 -15.93 6.95 2.45
N ASN A 80 -15.04 6.73 1.46
CA ASN A 80 -14.82 7.74 0.44
C ASN A 80 -15.71 7.43 -0.77
N PRO A 81 -16.92 8.03 -0.88
CA PRO A 81 -17.82 7.78 -2.01
C PRO A 81 -17.19 8.11 -3.37
N LEU A 82 -16.08 8.87 -3.42
CA LEU A 82 -15.35 9.16 -4.65
C LEU A 82 -14.55 7.97 -5.21
N ARG A 83 -14.19 6.97 -4.39
CA ARG A 83 -13.54 5.74 -4.90
C ARG A 83 -14.53 4.83 -5.63
N ASP A 84 -15.76 4.72 -5.14
CA ASP A 84 -16.84 4.00 -5.83
C ASP A 84 -17.26 4.71 -7.13
N LEU A 85 -17.27 6.04 -7.12
CA LEU A 85 -17.49 6.85 -8.34
C LEU A 85 -16.37 6.69 -9.37
N ALA A 86 -15.13 6.46 -8.96
CA ALA A 86 -14.01 6.24 -9.88
C ALA A 86 -14.15 4.92 -10.66
N ALA A 87 -14.76 3.88 -10.07
CA ALA A 87 -15.08 2.64 -10.77
C ALA A 87 -16.20 2.82 -11.82
N LEU A 88 -17.12 3.75 -11.58
CA LEU A 88 -18.19 4.10 -12.53
C LEU A 88 -17.74 5.06 -13.64
N ALA A 89 -16.62 5.78 -13.47
CA ALA A 89 -16.11 6.72 -14.46
C ALA A 89 -15.40 6.05 -15.67
N TYR A 90 -15.11 4.74 -15.59
CA TYR A 90 -14.47 4.00 -16.69
C TYR A 90 -15.47 3.45 -17.73
N GLU A 91 -16.79 3.45 -17.47
CA GLU A 91 -17.80 3.05 -18.46
C GLU A 91 -18.41 4.25 -19.20
N LEU A 92 -17.59 4.97 -19.98
CA LEU A 92 -18.11 5.74 -21.11
C LEU A 92 -17.74 4.99 -22.39
N PRO A 93 -18.71 4.34 -23.08
CA PRO A 93 -18.48 3.70 -24.35
C PRO A 93 -17.91 4.70 -25.36
N SER A 94 -16.74 4.39 -25.92
CA SER A 94 -15.99 5.15 -26.91
C SER A 94 -16.62 5.15 -28.32
N THR A 95 -17.94 5.05 -28.45
CA THR A 95 -18.63 4.97 -29.76
C THR A 95 -19.52 6.17 -30.02
N ALA A 96 -18.92 7.37 -30.12
CA ALA A 96 -19.50 8.47 -30.87
C ALA A 96 -18.79 8.53 -32.23
N THR A 97 -19.08 7.54 -33.09
CA THR A 97 -18.82 7.63 -34.52
C THR A 97 -20.17 7.55 -35.22
N ALA A 98 -20.70 8.70 -35.61
CA ALA A 98 -21.65 8.92 -36.72
C ALA A 98 -21.79 10.42 -36.94
#